data_AF-A0A914IME1-F1
#
_entry.id   AF-A0A914IME1-F1
#
_cell.length_a   1.000
_cell.length_b   1.000
_cell.length_c   1.000
_cell.angle_alpha   90.00
_cell.angle_beta   90.00
_cell.angle_gamma   90.00
#
_symmetry.space_group_name_H-M   'P 1'
#
loop_
_entity.id
_entity.type
_entity.pdbx_description
1 polymer ?
#
loop_
_entity_poly.entity_id
_entity_poly.type
_entity_poly.pdbx_seq_one_letter_code
_entity_poly.pdbx_strand_id
1 'polypeptide(L)' 'MKKLAAPLPANIPRDWKLSDFDIGRPLGKGKFGNVYLARDKNKKYVVALKILFKSQLVKSNVAHQLVREIEIQCHLK' A
#
# COMPACT_ATOMS: atom_id res chain seq x y z
N MET A 1 41.73 15.15 1.82
CA MET A 1 41.06 14.32 2.83
C MET A 1 39.59 14.21 2.48
N LYS A 2 39.14 13.06 1.94
CA LYS A 2 37.72 12.82 1.62
C LYS A 2 37.06 12.22 2.86
N LYS A 3 36.18 12.98 3.52
CA LYS A 3 35.32 12.42 4.58
C LYS A 3 34.35 11.44 3.90
N LEU A 4 34.52 10.14 4.17
CA LEU A 4 33.51 9.13 3.88
C LEU A 4 32.32 9.43 4.79
N ALA A 5 31.18 9.82 4.20
CA ALA A 5 29.93 9.92 4.95
C ALA A 5 29.54 8.49 5.41
N ALA A 6 29.33 8.31 6.71
CA ALA A 6 28.83 7.06 7.25
C ALA A 6 27.46 6.73 6.63
N PRO A 7 27.14 5.46 6.35
CA PRO A 7 25.82 5.10 5.86
C PRO A 7 24.78 5.43 6.93
N LEU A 8 23.79 6.25 6.56
CA LEU A 8 22.65 6.58 7.43
C LEU A 8 21.91 5.30 7.84
N PRO A 9 21.40 5.21 9.08
CA PRO A 9 20.73 4.01 9.57
C PRO A 9 19.52 3.65 8.70
N ALA A 10 19.46 2.38 8.30
CA ALA A 10 18.50 1.79 7.37
C ALA A 10 17.09 1.62 7.97
N ASN A 11 16.45 2.71 8.38
CA ASN A 11 15.03 2.71 8.72
C ASN A 11 14.28 3.83 7.99
N ILE A 12 14.52 3.94 6.68
CA ILE A 12 13.66 4.72 5.79
C ILE A 12 12.41 3.85 5.56
N PRO A 13 11.20 4.34 5.88
CA PRO A 13 9.97 3.65 5.54
C PRO A 13 10.00 3.28 4.06
N ARG A 14 9.84 2.01 3.73
CA ARG A 14 9.90 1.56 2.34
C ARG A 14 8.76 2.21 1.56
N ASP A 15 9.11 3.03 0.58
CA ASP A 15 8.16 3.57 -0.39
C ASP A 15 7.71 2.45 -1.34
N TRP A 16 6.56 1.86 -1.04
CA TRP A 16 5.95 0.83 -1.90
C TRP A 16 5.45 1.43 -3.21
N LYS A 17 5.80 0.77 -4.31
CA LYS A 17 5.35 1.12 -5.67
C LYS A 17 4.58 -0.03 -6.27
N LEU A 18 3.68 0.27 -7.20
CA LEU A 18 2.93 -0.77 -7.92
C LEU A 18 3.88 -1.72 -8.69
N SER A 19 5.02 -1.20 -9.16
CA SER A 19 6.06 -1.98 -9.83
C SER A 19 6.68 -3.07 -8.96
N ASP A 20 6.56 -2.99 -7.63
CA ASP A 20 7.06 -3.99 -6.68
C ASP A 20 6.19 -5.26 -6.65
N PHE A 21 5.03 -5.25 -7.31
CA PHE A 21 4.07 -6.34 -7.25
C PHE A 21 3.80 -6.95 -8.63
N ASP A 22 3.60 -8.26 -8.66
CA ASP A 22 2.97 -8.97 -9.77
C ASP A 22 1.45 -8.99 -9.52
N ILE A 23 0.68 -8.31 -10.38
CA ILE A 23 -0.78 -8.20 -10.25
C ILE A 23 -1.43 -9.38 -10.94
N GLY A 24 -2.23 -10.14 -10.19
CA GLY A 24 -2.99 -11.28 -10.65
C GLY A 24 -4.47 -10.97 -10.87
N ARG A 25 -5.29 -12.01 -10.73
CA ARG A 25 -6.74 -11.93 -10.96
C ARG A 25 -7.45 -11.03 -9.93
N PRO A 26 -8.59 -10.41 -10.30
CA PRO A 26 -9.45 -9.74 -9.33
C PRO A 26 -9.96 -10.74 -8.29
N LEU A 27 -10.01 -10.33 -7.03
CA LEU A 27 -10.57 -11.06 -5.90
C LEU A 27 -11.98 -10.57 -5.55
N GLY A 28 -12.28 -9.30 -5.80
CA GLY A 28 -13.60 -8.74 -5.53
C GLY A 28 -13.72 -7.27 -5.90
N LYS A 29 -14.96 -6.80 -5.93
CA LYS A 29 -15.31 -5.40 -6.18
C LYS A 29 -15.95 -4.81 -4.93
N GLY A 30 -15.36 -3.74 -4.41
CA GLY A 30 -15.91 -2.94 -3.33
C GLY A 30 -16.64 -1.70 -3.84
N LYS A 31 -17.19 -0.92 -2.91
CA LYS A 31 -17.91 0.33 -3.22
C LYS A 31 -17.02 1.39 -3.89
N PHE A 32 -15.74 1.45 -3.52
CA PHE A 32 -14.79 2.50 -3.93
C PHE A 32 -13.62 2.00 -4.78
N GLY A 33 -13.69 0.76 -5.27
CA GLY A 33 -12.67 0.17 -6.12
C GLY A 33 -12.64 -1.36 -6.09
N ASN A 34 -11.48 -1.94 -6.42
CA ASN A 34 -11.32 -3.38 -6.61
C ASN A 34 -10.20 -3.93 -5.72
N VAL A 35 -10.29 -5.22 -5.41
CA VAL A 35 -9.23 -5.97 -4.73
C VAL A 35 -8.64 -6.96 -5.71
N TYR A 36 -7.32 -6.97 -5.85
CA TYR A 36 -6.59 -7.88 -6.72
C TYR A 36 -5.71 -8.82 -5.90
N LEU A 37 -5.57 -10.06 -6.38
CA LEU A 37 -4.50 -10.94 -5.92
C LEU A 37 -3.18 -10.36 -6.42
N ALA A 38 -2.17 -10.31 -5.56
CA ALA A 38 -0.85 -9.86 -5.96
C ALA A 38 0.26 -10.63 -5.25
N ARG A 39 1.48 -10.52 -5.77
CA ARG A 39 2.67 -11.08 -5.15
C ARG A 39 3.76 -10.02 -5.04
N ASP A 40 4.35 -9.84 -3.86
CA ASP A 40 5.56 -9.03 -3.69
C ASP A 40 6.72 -9.69 -4.46
N LYS A 41 7.31 -8.97 -5.41
CA LYS A 41 8.39 -9.49 -6.26
C LYS A 41 9.65 -9.79 -5.47
N ASN A 42 9.90 -9.10 -4.36
CA ASN A 42 11.09 -9.29 -3.54
C ASN A 42 10.91 -10.49 -2.62
N LYS A 43 9.95 -10.43 -1.70
CA LYS A 43 9.77 -11.45 -0.65
C LYS A 43 8.92 -12.66 -1.08
N LYS A 44 8.31 -12.60 -2.28
CA LYS A 44 7.41 -13.63 -2.84
C LYS A 44 6.14 -13.90 -2.02
N TYR A 45 5.81 -13.03 -1.07
CA TYR A 45 4.55 -13.12 -0.31
C TYR A 45 3.35 -12.83 -1.22
N VAL A 46 2.31 -13.66 -1.07
CA VAL A 46 1.01 -13.44 -1.70
C VAL A 46 0.21 -12.47 -0.82
N VAL A 47 -0.32 -11.42 -1.44
CA VAL A 47 -1.06 -10.35 -0.78
C VAL A 47 -2.32 -9.99 -1.57
N ALA A 48 -3.23 -9.26 -0.93
CA ALA A 48 -4.34 -8.61 -1.61
C ALA A 48 -4.07 -7.10 -1.76
N LEU A 49 -4.16 -6.58 -2.98
CA LEU A 49 -4.04 -5.14 -3.25
C LEU A 49 -5.43 -4.52 -3.40
N LYS A 50 -5.84 -3.73 -2.40
CA LYS A 50 -7.08 -2.94 -2.40
C LYS A 50 -6.82 -1.61 -3.11
N ILE A 51 -7.31 -1.49 -4.35
CA ILE A 51 -7.19 -0.27 -5.16
C ILE A 51 -8.43 0.60 -4.94
N LEU A 52 -8.21 1.85 -4.52
CA LEU A 52 -9.27 2.83 -4.26
C LEU A 52 -9.09 4.06 -5.16
N PHE A 53 -10.18 4.54 -5.75
CA PHE A 53 -10.13 5.74 -6.60
C PHE A 53 -10.29 7.01 -5.77
N LYS A 54 -9.26 7.87 -5.75
CA LYS A 54 -9.28 9.14 -5.00
C LYS A 54 -10.49 10.01 -5.34
N SER A 55 -10.86 10.11 -6.62
CA SER A 55 -12.02 10.87 -7.06
C SER A 55 -13.34 10.39 -6.43
N GLN A 56 -13.52 9.08 -6.26
CA GLN A 56 -14.72 8.51 -5.63
C GLN A 56 -14.75 8.76 -4.12
N LEU A 57 -13.59 8.68 -3.46
CA LEU A 57 -13.47 8.95 -2.02
C LEU A 57 -13.79 10.41 -1.68
N VAL A 58 -13.25 11.35 -2.48
CA VAL A 58 -13.51 12.79 -2.33
C VAL A 58 -14.98 13.09 -2.61
N LYS A 59 -15.52 12.60 -3.73
CA LYS A 59 -16.93 12.82 -4.11
C LYS A 59 -17.92 12.31 -3.04
N SER A 60 -17.57 11.22 -2.36
CA SER A 60 -18.42 10.61 -1.34
C SER A 60 -18.17 11.16 0.08
N ASN A 61 -17.22 12.08 0.25
CA ASN A 61 -16.78 12.63 1.54
C ASN A 61 -16.39 11.55 2.58
N VAL A 62 -15.71 10.49 2.14
CA VAL A 62 -15.30 9.35 3.01
C VAL A 62 -13.80 9.24 3.23
N ALA A 63 -13.01 10.25 2.83
CA ALA A 63 -11.55 10.23 2.99
C ALA A 63 -11.14 10.02 4.46
N HIS A 64 -11.83 10.66 5.41
CA HIS A 64 -11.58 10.48 6.84
C HIS A 64 -11.88 9.05 7.33
N GLN A 65 -12.89 8.39 6.75
CA GLN A 65 -13.19 6.99 7.08
C GLN A 65 -12.08 6.06 6.57
N LEU A 66 -11.51 6.33 5.39
CA LEU A 66 -10.37 5.58 4.88
C LEU A 66 -9.13 5.76 5.79
N VAL A 67 -8.85 6.97 6.25
CA VAL A 67 -7.74 7.23 7.19
C VAL A 67 -7.94 6.39 8.46
N ARG A 68 -9.13 6.44 9.05
CA ARG A 68 -9.47 5.62 10.22
C ARG A 68 -9.33 4.13 9.96
N GLU A 69 -9.77 3.63 8.80
CA GLU A 69 -9.64 2.22 8.43
C GLU A 69 -8.17 1.79 8.44
N ILE A 70 -7.29 2.59 7.83
CA ILE A 70 -5.85 2.33 7.78
C ILE A 70 -5.23 2.36 9.18
N GLU A 71 -5.52 3.41 9.95
CA GLU A 71 -4.98 3.60 11.31
C GLU A 71 -5.39 2.48 12.26
N ILE A 72 -6.65 2.05 12.22
CA ILE A 72 -7.11 0.96 13.08
C ILE A 72 -6.45 -0.35 12.62
N GLN A 73 -6.56 -0.71 11.34
CA GLN A 73 -6.07 -2.00 10.85
C GLN A 73 -4.55 -2.17 10.98
N CYS A 74 -3.77 -1.09 10.89
CA CYS A 74 -2.32 -1.20 11.05
C CYS A 74 -1.88 -1.41 12.51
N HIS A 75 -2.75 -1.18 13.49
CA HIS A 75 -2.47 -1.37 14.92
C HIS A 75 -3.14 -2.62 15.52
N LEU A 76 -3.98 -3.32 14.77
CA LEU A 76 -4.52 -4.62 15.20
C LEU A 76 -3.41 -5.68 15.08
N LYS A 77 -2.98 -6.25 16.22
CA LYS A 77 -2.07 -7.40 16.28
C LYS A 77 -2.83 -8.70 16.32
#